data_AF-A0A2A6J185-F1
#
_entry.id   AF-A0A2A6J185-F1
#
_cell.length_a   1.000
_cell.length_b   1.000
_cell.length_c   1.000
_cell.angle_alpha   90.00
_cell.angle_beta   90.00
_cell.angle_gamma   90.00
#
_symmetry.space_group_name_H-M   'P 1'
#
loop_
_entity.id
_entity.type
_entity.pdbx_description
1 polymer ?
#
loop_
_entity_poly.entity_id
_entity_poly.type
_entity_poly.pdbx_seq_one_letter_code
_entity_poly.pdbx_strand_id
1 'polypeptide(L)'
;MRRLPALLLTAALLSGCQTADDAMTTNATPVAVTRPAASAIAGDMASRLAEQIGPASAATTIKMEKDQLEFATALEAALKGWGYTVVTDGKVAKDIKPVELAYAIEGFDGQVLARVSTPSIALGRVYTPTAAGAAPASPLSIMQRN
;
A
#
# COMPACT_ATOMS: atom_id res chain seq x y z
N MET A 1 -6.13 60.81 14.06
CA MET A 1 -7.17 59.75 14.02
C MET A 1 -7.69 59.55 12.59
N ARG A 2 -7.00 58.80 11.70
CA ARG A 2 -7.56 58.39 10.38
C ARG A 2 -6.69 57.36 9.61
N ARG A 3 -6.19 56.31 10.26
CA ARG A 3 -5.38 55.27 9.59
C ARG A 3 -5.73 53.84 10.03
N LEU A 4 -6.85 53.64 10.76
CA LEU A 4 -7.26 52.31 11.22
C LEU A 4 -8.22 51.51 10.33
N PRO A 5 -8.97 52.06 9.35
CA PRO A 5 -9.91 51.21 8.61
C PRO A 5 -9.25 50.38 7.50
N ALA A 6 -8.00 50.71 7.11
CA ALA A 6 -7.35 50.04 5.97
C ALA A 6 -6.76 48.66 6.31
N LEU A 7 -6.51 48.35 7.59
CA LEU A 7 -5.88 47.09 7.99
C LEU A 7 -6.87 45.93 8.17
N LEU A 8 -8.17 46.24 8.28
CA LEU A 8 -9.22 45.23 8.53
C LEU A 8 -9.72 44.54 7.24
N LEU A 9 -9.49 45.14 6.05
CA LEU A 9 -9.96 44.56 4.78
C LEU A 9 -9.05 43.45 4.21
N THR A 10 -7.78 43.38 4.62
CA THR A 10 -6.84 42.38 4.08
C THR A 10 -6.95 41.00 4.74
N ALA A 11 -7.61 40.89 5.89
CA ALA A 11 -7.78 39.61 6.60
C ALA A 11 -8.94 38.76 6.07
N ALA A 12 -9.88 39.34 5.32
CA ALA A 12 -11.08 38.65 4.83
C ALA A 12 -10.85 37.82 3.55
N LEU A 13 -9.69 37.94 2.91
CA LEU A 13 -9.36 37.23 1.66
C LEU A 13 -8.68 35.87 1.88
N LEU A 14 -8.48 35.43 3.13
CA LEU A 14 -8.14 34.04 3.47
C LEU A 14 -9.41 33.16 3.55
N SER A 15 -10.33 33.34 2.60
CA SER A 15 -11.38 32.37 2.34
C SER A 15 -10.72 31.11 1.77
N GLY A 16 -10.24 30.23 2.66
CA GLY A 16 -9.86 28.88 2.28
C GLY A 16 -11.06 28.15 1.70
N CYS A 17 -10.83 27.21 0.79
CA CYS A 17 -11.84 26.20 0.47
C CYS A 17 -12.17 25.44 1.75
N GLN A 18 -13.26 25.80 2.42
CA GLN A 18 -13.90 24.91 3.36
C GLN A 18 -14.62 23.87 2.50
N THR A 19 -13.99 22.71 2.29
CA THR A 19 -14.73 21.50 1.94
C THR A 19 -15.82 21.37 2.99
N ALA A 20 -17.08 21.32 2.54
CA ALA A 20 -18.19 21.03 3.42
C ALA A 20 -17.87 19.72 4.15
N ASP A 21 -17.70 19.81 5.47
CA ASP A 21 -17.82 18.65 6.35
C ASP A 21 -19.33 18.31 6.37
N ASP A 22 -19.83 17.82 5.23
CA ASP A 22 -20.97 16.92 5.27
C ASP A 22 -20.45 15.77 6.10
N ALA A 23 -20.95 15.70 7.33
CA ALA A 23 -20.63 14.68 8.30
C ALA A 23 -20.78 13.31 7.62
N MET A 24 -19.67 12.85 7.08
CA MET A 24 -19.53 11.51 6.55
C MET A 24 -19.55 10.65 7.79
N THR A 25 -20.74 10.16 8.13
CA THR A 25 -20.88 8.95 8.92
C THR A 25 -20.31 7.83 8.06
N THR A 26 -18.98 7.78 7.94
CA THR A 26 -18.24 6.65 7.45
C THR A 26 -18.28 5.61 8.57
N ASN A 27 -19.47 5.05 8.77
CA ASN A 27 -19.58 3.64 9.08
C ASN A 27 -19.22 2.86 7.80
N ALA A 28 -18.04 3.12 7.22
CA ALA A 28 -17.42 2.10 6.40
C ALA A 28 -16.93 1.10 7.43
N THR A 29 -17.73 0.05 7.63
CA THR A 29 -17.21 -1.21 8.16
C THR A 29 -15.86 -1.41 7.49
N PRO A 30 -14.74 -1.54 8.23
CA PRO A 30 -13.46 -1.83 7.61
C PRO A 30 -13.70 -2.97 6.63
N VAL A 31 -13.43 -2.76 5.34
CA VAL A 31 -13.58 -3.83 4.35
C VAL A 31 -12.66 -4.93 4.85
N ALA A 32 -13.24 -5.94 5.49
CA ALA A 32 -12.54 -7.12 5.90
C ALA A 32 -12.13 -7.80 4.59
N VAL A 33 -10.86 -7.62 4.22
CA VAL A 33 -10.31 -8.23 3.01
C VAL A 33 -10.46 -9.73 3.18
N THR A 34 -11.36 -10.32 2.40
CA THR A 34 -11.61 -11.77 2.46
C THR A 34 -10.35 -12.52 2.04
N ARG A 35 -10.18 -13.76 2.49
CA ARG A 35 -9.00 -14.57 2.09
C ARG A 35 -8.82 -14.68 0.57
N PRO A 36 -9.87 -14.93 -0.24
CA PRO A 36 -9.72 -14.96 -1.69
C PRO A 36 -9.22 -13.62 -2.24
N ALA A 37 -9.76 -12.50 -1.75
CA ALA A 37 -9.33 -11.17 -2.16
C ALA A 37 -7.88 -10.90 -1.76
N ALA A 38 -7.50 -11.21 -0.52
CA ALA A 38 -6.15 -11.08 -0.02
C ALA A 38 -5.14 -11.87 -0.88
N SER A 39 -5.48 -13.12 -1.22
CA SER A 39 -4.66 -13.99 -2.07
C SER A 39 -4.49 -13.44 -3.48
N ALA A 40 -5.58 -13.00 -4.12
CA ALA A 40 -5.54 -12.42 -5.46
C ALA A 40 -4.70 -11.13 -5.52
N ILE A 41 -4.88 -10.24 -4.53
CA ILE A 41 -4.14 -8.98 -4.42
C ILE A 41 -2.65 -9.25 -4.16
N ALA A 42 -2.33 -10.16 -3.22
CA ALA A 42 -0.96 -10.54 -2.92
C ALA A 42 -0.23 -11.13 -4.14
N GLY A 43 -0.91 -12.00 -4.89
CA GLY A 43 -0.41 -12.58 -6.13
C GLY A 43 -0.08 -11.52 -7.19
N ASP A 44 -1.00 -10.59 -7.46
CA ASP A 44 -0.73 -9.50 -8.40
C ASP A 44 0.43 -8.63 -7.91
N MET A 45 0.40 -8.14 -6.66
CA MET A 45 1.45 -7.25 -6.14
C MET A 45 2.84 -7.90 -6.11
N ALA A 46 2.94 -9.18 -5.75
CA ALA A 46 4.20 -9.93 -5.82
C ALA A 46 4.71 -10.06 -7.27
N SER A 47 3.80 -10.31 -8.21
CA SER A 47 4.13 -10.38 -9.64
C SER A 47 4.63 -9.05 -10.17
N ARG A 48 3.96 -7.94 -9.81
CA ARG A 48 4.39 -6.59 -10.18
C ARG A 48 5.72 -6.22 -9.55
N LEU A 49 5.98 -6.64 -8.31
CA LEU A 49 7.29 -6.43 -7.70
C LEU A 49 8.37 -7.19 -8.48
N ALA A 50 8.14 -8.46 -8.79
CA ALA A 50 9.09 -9.29 -9.53
C ALA A 50 9.38 -8.74 -10.94
N GLU A 51 8.38 -8.18 -11.62
CA GLU A 51 8.57 -7.49 -12.90
C GLU A 51 9.50 -6.27 -12.79
N GLN A 52 9.50 -5.58 -11.64
CA GLN A 52 10.27 -4.34 -11.46
C GLN A 52 11.69 -4.57 -10.95
N ILE A 53 11.89 -5.51 -10.02
CA ILE A 53 13.21 -5.80 -9.44
C ILE A 53 13.89 -7.01 -10.09
N GLY A 54 13.23 -7.59 -11.10
CA GLY A 54 13.66 -8.80 -11.82
C GLY A 54 13.22 -10.08 -11.09
N PRO A 55 13.00 -11.19 -11.85
CA PRO A 55 12.78 -12.50 -11.26
C PRO A 55 13.96 -12.82 -10.33
N ALA A 56 13.66 -13.40 -9.17
CA ALA A 56 14.64 -13.64 -8.13
C ALA A 56 15.90 -14.29 -8.72
N SER A 57 17.03 -13.57 -8.70
CA SER A 57 18.29 -14.28 -8.63
C SER A 57 18.22 -15.04 -7.30
N ALA A 58 18.52 -16.34 -7.30
CA ALA A 58 18.27 -17.27 -6.18
C ALA A 58 18.78 -16.80 -4.79
N ALA A 59 19.57 -15.73 -4.74
CA ALA A 59 20.10 -15.07 -3.54
C ALA A 59 19.24 -13.93 -2.98
N THR A 60 18.19 -13.46 -3.66
CA THR A 60 17.43 -12.28 -3.20
C THR A 60 16.55 -12.66 -2.02
N THR A 61 16.97 -12.21 -0.83
CA THR A 61 16.23 -12.39 0.42
C THR A 61 15.36 -11.17 0.67
N ILE A 62 14.05 -11.37 0.75
CA ILE A 62 13.09 -10.36 1.17
C ILE A 62 12.82 -10.52 2.66
N LYS A 63 12.90 -9.43 3.41
CA LYS A 63 12.45 -9.40 4.79
C LYS A 63 11.18 -8.57 4.87
N MET A 64 10.15 -9.08 5.52
CA MET A 64 8.89 -8.35 5.74
C MET A 64 8.42 -8.56 7.17
N GLU A 65 7.58 -7.67 7.68
CA GLU A 65 7.02 -7.84 9.02
C GLU A 65 6.09 -9.05 9.07
N LYS A 66 6.26 -9.89 10.09
CA LYS A 66 5.26 -10.91 10.40
C LYS A 66 4.01 -10.25 10.93
N ASP A 67 2.92 -10.46 10.20
CA ASP A 67 1.59 -10.10 10.64
C ASP A 67 0.65 -11.30 10.46
N GLN A 68 -0.37 -11.41 11.31
CA GLN A 68 -1.42 -12.41 11.22
C GLN A 68 -2.51 -12.01 10.22
N LEU A 69 -2.36 -10.87 9.55
CA LEU A 69 -3.22 -10.50 8.44
C LEU A 69 -3.16 -11.55 7.33
N GLU A 70 -4.34 -11.94 6.83
CA GLU A 70 -4.50 -12.88 5.71
C GLU A 70 -3.70 -12.42 4.46
N PHE A 71 -3.60 -11.11 4.25
CA PHE A 71 -2.79 -10.52 3.19
C PHE A 71 -1.28 -10.75 3.38
N ALA A 72 -0.76 -10.61 4.61
CA ALA A 72 0.66 -10.81 4.89
C ALA A 72 1.09 -12.25 4.60
N THR A 73 0.29 -13.21 5.06
CA THR A 73 0.51 -14.64 4.82
C THR A 73 0.46 -14.97 3.33
N ALA A 74 -0.53 -14.41 2.62
CA ALA A 74 -0.65 -14.60 1.18
C ALA A 74 0.51 -13.95 0.39
N LEU A 75 0.97 -12.77 0.82
CA LEU A 75 2.09 -12.05 0.19
C LEU A 75 3.40 -12.80 0.38
N GLU A 76 3.67 -13.33 1.58
CA GLU A 76 4.81 -14.22 1.83
C GLU A 76 4.79 -15.42 0.88
N ALA A 77 3.65 -16.10 0.76
CA ALA A 77 3.50 -17.26 -0.12
C ALA A 77 3.69 -16.90 -1.60
N ALA A 78 3.12 -15.77 -2.05
CA ALA A 78 3.25 -15.30 -3.43
C ALA A 78 4.70 -14.94 -3.79
N LEU A 79 5.41 -14.24 -2.89
CA LEU A 79 6.82 -13.90 -3.07
C LEU A 79 7.71 -15.15 -3.13
N LYS A 80 7.44 -16.15 -2.29
CA LYS A 80 8.11 -17.47 -2.39
C LYS A 80 7.80 -18.17 -3.71
N GLY A 81 6.56 -18.07 -4.21
CA GLY A 81 6.15 -18.60 -5.51
C GLY A 81 6.91 -17.96 -6.69
N TRP A 82 7.30 -16.70 -6.56
CA TRP A 82 8.18 -15.99 -7.50
C TRP A 82 9.68 -16.28 -7.34
N GLY A 83 10.05 -17.14 -6.38
CA GLY A 83 11.42 -17.61 -6.16
C GLY A 83 12.22 -16.80 -5.14
N TYR A 84 11.61 -15.85 -4.43
CA TYR A 84 12.30 -15.11 -3.36
C TYR A 84 12.44 -15.95 -2.09
N THR A 85 13.56 -15.77 -1.39
CA THR A 85 13.66 -16.22 0.00
C THR A 85 12.97 -15.18 0.87
N VAL A 86 11.94 -15.54 1.65
CA VAL A 86 11.22 -14.59 2.51
C VAL A 86 11.47 -14.90 3.98
N VAL A 87 11.77 -13.85 4.76
CA VAL A 87 12.02 -13.91 6.20
C VAL A 87 11.07 -12.95 6.91
N THR A 88 10.26 -13.47 7.85
CA THR A 88 9.23 -12.67 8.55
C THR A 88 9.56 -12.33 10.01
N ASP A 89 10.41 -13.12 10.66
CA ASP A 89 10.79 -12.96 12.08
C ASP A 89 12.23 -13.43 12.36
N GLY A 90 12.99 -13.69 11.30
CA GLY A 90 14.29 -14.36 11.38
C GLY A 90 15.46 -13.38 11.40
N LYS A 91 16.51 -13.76 12.15
CA LYS A 91 17.84 -13.21 11.91
C LYS A 91 18.28 -13.67 10.52
N VAL A 92 18.53 -12.72 9.64
CA VAL A 92 19.20 -13.02 8.38
C VAL A 92 20.69 -13.26 8.68
N ALA A 93 21.32 -14.20 7.98
CA ALA A 93 22.75 -14.44 8.12
C ALA A 93 23.53 -13.13 7.89
N LYS A 94 24.64 -12.92 8.62
CA LYS A 94 25.35 -11.62 8.67
C LYS A 94 25.88 -11.15 7.31
N ASP A 95 26.05 -12.07 6.38
CA ASP A 95 26.56 -11.90 5.02
C ASP A 95 25.45 -11.64 3.98
N ILE A 96 24.19 -11.83 4.35
CA ILE A 96 23.04 -11.57 3.47
C ILE A 96 22.44 -10.21 3.84
N LYS A 97 22.39 -9.29 2.88
CA LYS A 97 21.68 -8.01 3.02
C LYS A 97 20.26 -8.16 2.46
N PRO A 98 19.22 -8.35 3.31
CA PRO A 98 17.87 -8.53 2.81
C PRO A 98 17.32 -7.23 2.22
N VAL A 99 16.43 -7.37 1.24
CA VAL A 99 15.55 -6.30 0.78
C VAL A 99 14.40 -6.20 1.78
N GLU A 100 14.38 -5.13 2.56
CA GLU A 100 13.26 -4.83 3.46
C GLU A 100 12.02 -4.51 2.61
N LEU A 101 10.92 -5.18 2.89
CA LEU A 101 9.64 -5.01 2.23
C LEU A 101 8.60 -4.62 3.27
N ALA A 102 8.02 -3.45 3.06
CA ALA A 102 6.85 -2.98 3.78
C ALA A 102 5.61 -3.14 2.90
N TYR A 103 4.47 -3.36 3.53
CA TYR A 103 3.19 -3.47 2.84
C TYR A 103 2.07 -2.80 3.64
N ALA A 104 1.02 -2.42 2.94
CA ALA A 104 -0.21 -1.89 3.55
C ALA A 104 -1.41 -2.31 2.71
N ILE A 105 -2.53 -2.60 3.39
CA ILE A 105 -3.81 -2.89 2.75
C ILE A 105 -4.90 -2.12 3.46
N GLU A 106 -5.63 -1.30 2.70
CA GLU A 106 -6.63 -0.38 3.23
C GLU A 106 -7.93 -0.49 2.44
N GLY A 107 -9.03 -0.68 3.15
CA GLY A 107 -10.37 -0.67 2.58
C GLY A 107 -10.91 0.76 2.49
N PHE A 108 -11.43 1.16 1.32
CA PHE A 108 -12.11 2.44 1.15
C PHE A 108 -13.21 2.30 0.09
N ASP A 109 -14.43 2.69 0.43
CA ASP A 109 -15.59 2.72 -0.48
C ASP A 109 -15.79 1.41 -1.28
N GLY A 110 -15.79 0.27 -0.56
CA GLY A 110 -15.94 -1.07 -1.15
C GLY A 110 -14.74 -1.55 -1.98
N GLN A 111 -13.71 -0.72 -2.15
CA GLN A 111 -12.46 -1.06 -2.80
C GLN A 111 -11.34 -1.28 -1.77
N VAL A 112 -10.23 -1.81 -2.26
CA VAL A 112 -9.03 -2.08 -1.45
C VAL A 112 -7.82 -1.45 -2.13
N LEU A 113 -7.15 -0.54 -1.45
CA LEU A 113 -5.83 -0.05 -1.84
C LEU A 113 -4.76 -0.99 -1.27
N ALA A 114 -3.97 -1.61 -2.14
CA ALA A 114 -2.80 -2.37 -1.73
C ALA A 114 -1.52 -1.62 -2.10
N ARG A 115 -0.55 -1.63 -1.18
CA ARG A 115 0.76 -1.02 -1.36
C ARG A 115 1.84 -1.98 -0.92
N VAL A 116 2.91 -2.05 -1.71
CA VAL A 116 4.13 -2.79 -1.39
C VAL A 116 5.31 -1.87 -1.68
N SER A 117 6.29 -1.80 -0.79
CA SER A 117 7.47 -0.96 -1.00
C SER A 117 8.73 -1.57 -0.46
N THR A 118 9.82 -1.29 -1.14
CA THR A 118 11.20 -1.56 -0.74
C THR A 118 11.95 -0.23 -0.63
N PRO A 119 13.25 -0.23 -0.26
CA PRO A 119 14.06 0.99 -0.28
C PRO A 119 14.13 1.67 -1.66
N SER A 120 14.10 0.90 -2.75
CA SER A 120 14.27 1.42 -4.12
C SER A 120 12.98 1.62 -4.90
N ILE A 121 11.86 0.99 -4.51
CA ILE A 121 10.62 1.09 -5.27
C ILE A 121 9.39 1.01 -4.36
N ALA A 122 8.31 1.70 -4.73
CA ALA A 122 6.99 1.53 -4.15
C ALA A 122 5.97 1.28 -5.26
N LEU A 123 5.08 0.32 -5.00
CA LEU A 123 3.98 -0.09 -5.86
C LEU A 123 2.66 0.17 -5.14
N GLY A 124 1.65 0.59 -5.89
CA GLY A 124 0.30 0.78 -5.37
C GLY A 124 -0.76 0.52 -6.43
N ARG A 125 -1.85 -0.14 -6.03
CA ARG A 125 -3.00 -0.36 -6.91
C ARG A 125 -4.28 -0.49 -6.09
N VAL A 126 -5.39 -0.01 -6.65
CA VAL A 126 -6.74 -0.22 -6.12
C VAL A 126 -7.35 -1.46 -6.75
N TYR A 127 -8.09 -2.22 -5.94
CA TYR A 127 -8.79 -3.44 -6.33
C TYR A 127 -10.25 -3.38 -5.91
N THR A 128 -11.11 -3.99 -6.72
CA THR A 128 -12.50 -4.29 -6.35
C THR A 128 -12.56 -5.75 -5.90
N PRO A 129 -12.85 -6.05 -4.62
CA PRO A 129 -13.09 -7.40 -4.16
C PRO A 129 -14.26 -8.05 -4.90
N THR A 130 -14.15 -9.34 -5.18
CA THR A 130 -15.19 -10.16 -5.82
C THR A 130 -15.39 -11.44 -5.00
N ALA A 131 -16.44 -12.20 -5.32
CA ALA A 131 -16.68 -13.50 -4.67
C ALA A 131 -15.51 -14.50 -4.88
N ALA A 132 -14.79 -14.37 -6.00
CA ALA A 132 -13.69 -15.27 -6.36
C ALA A 132 -12.30 -14.72 -5.96
N GLY A 133 -12.20 -13.46 -5.53
CA GLY A 133 -10.91 -12.82 -5.30
C GLY A 133 -10.99 -11.29 -5.32
N ALA A 134 -10.17 -10.66 -6.15
CA ALA A 134 -10.19 -9.23 -6.38
C ALA A 134 -9.74 -8.91 -7.81
N ALA A 135 -10.31 -7.87 -8.41
CA ALA A 135 -9.95 -7.40 -9.75
C ALA A 135 -9.28 -6.02 -9.66
N PRO A 136 -8.24 -5.72 -10.46
CA PRO A 136 -7.68 -4.38 -10.60
C PRO A 136 -8.75 -3.32 -10.93
N ALA A 137 -8.84 -2.28 -10.11
CA ALA A 137 -9.72 -1.12 -10.33
C ALA A 137 -8.95 0.13 -10.77
N SER A 138 -7.61 0.13 -10.65
CA SER A 138 -6.73 1.19 -11.12
C SER A 138 -5.54 0.66 -11.94
N PRO A 139 -4.88 1.53 -12.73
CA PRO A 139 -3.52 1.29 -13.19
C PRO A 139 -2.56 1.04 -12.01
N LEU A 140 -1.43 0.39 -12.29
CA LEU A 140 -0.35 0.23 -11.31
C LEU A 140 0.38 1.57 -11.16
N SER A 141 0.47 2.07 -9.93
CA SER A 141 1.38 3.14 -9.57
C SER A 141 2.76 2.56 -9.25
N ILE A 142 3.80 3.17 -9.81
CA ILE A 142 5.19 2.80 -9.60
C ILE A 142 5.96 4.07 -9.24
N MET A 143 6.63 4.06 -8.09
CA MET A 143 7.51 5.13 -7.65
C MET A 143 8.91 4.56 -7.41
N GLN A 144 9.87 4.97 -8.22
CA GLN A 144 11.29 4.68 -8.00
C GLN A 144 11.84 5.64 -6.93
N ARG A 145 12.63 5.12 -6.00
CA ARG A 145 13.30 5.87 -4.92
C ARG A 145 14.80 5.88 -5.22
N ASN A 146 15.32 7.06 -5.54
CA ASN A 146 16.75 7.30 -5.81
C ASN A 146 17.52 7.61 -4.53
#